data_AF-A0A5D2E060-F1
#
_entry.id   AF-A0A5D2E060-F1
#
_cell.length_a   1.000
_cell.length_b   1.000
_cell.length_c   1.000
_cell.angle_alpha   90.00
_cell.angle_beta   90.00
_cell.angle_gamma   90.00
#
_symmetry.space_group_name_H-M   'P 1'
#
loop_
_entity.id
_entity.type
_entity.pdbx_description
1 polymer ?
#
loop_
_entity_poly.entity_id
_entity_poly.type
_entity_poly.pdbx_seq_one_letter_code
_entity_poly.pdbx_strand_id
1 'polypeptide(L)'
;MGGCLTKNKDPMPQHNGYRSGATTTAAVHQQRYQDPVRPAPIQPQVYHIPQKPGTQTPWKPAVPAPSPKPAPNIDTILGKPFEDIRMHYTIGKELGKGQFGVTYHCTENSTGKQYACKTISKRKLVRKNDKEDMKREIQIMQHLSGQPNIVEFKGAYEDKQSVHLVMELCAGGELFDRIIAKGHYSERAAASICRAIVNVVHACHFMGVMHRDLKPENFLLSSKGENALLKATDFGLSVFIEEGKVYQDIVGSAFYVAPEVLLRKYGKEIDIWSAGVILYILLSGVPPFWAETEKGIFDAILEGEIDFESQPWPSISDSAKDLVCRMLTQDPKKRITSTQVLEHPWIREGGNASDKPLDSAVLSRMKQFRRMNKLKQLALKVIAENLSTEEIQGLKQMFANIDTDNSGTITYDELKTGLARLGSKLTETEVQQLMEAADVDGNGTIDYIEFITATMHRHRLERDEDLYKAFQHFDKDNSG
;
A
#
# COMPACT_ATOMS: atom_id res chain seq x y z
N MET A 1 74.61 3.40 8.45
CA MET A 1 73.37 3.87 7.79
C MET A 1 73.71 4.25 6.36
N GLY A 2 73.03 3.65 5.38
CA GLY A 2 73.30 3.74 3.94
C GLY A 2 72.78 2.45 3.31
N GLY A 3 72.25 2.37 2.09
CA GLY A 3 72.11 3.29 0.97
C GLY A 3 71.67 2.42 -0.23
N CYS A 4 70.88 3.00 -1.14
CA CYS A 4 70.27 2.38 -2.33
C CYS A 4 71.22 1.57 -3.23
N LEU A 5 70.68 0.62 -4.02
CA LEU A 5 70.72 0.62 -5.50
C LEU A 5 70.04 -0.61 -6.14
N THR A 6 69.67 -0.42 -7.41
CA THR A 6 68.74 -1.14 -8.28
C THR A 6 69.38 -2.28 -9.11
N LYS A 7 68.58 -3.26 -9.61
CA LYS A 7 68.36 -3.56 -11.06
C LYS A 7 67.73 -4.95 -11.37
N ASN A 8 66.83 -4.90 -12.37
CA ASN A 8 66.18 -5.92 -13.22
C ASN A 8 66.87 -7.27 -13.47
N LYS A 9 66.04 -8.32 -13.67
CA LYS A 9 65.84 -9.04 -14.95
C LYS A 9 64.92 -10.27 -14.81
N ASP A 10 63.89 -10.37 -15.64
CA ASP A 10 63.27 -11.64 -16.07
C ASP A 10 64.21 -12.40 -17.03
N PRO A 11 64.06 -13.73 -17.19
CA PRO A 11 63.29 -14.23 -18.32
C PRO A 11 62.44 -15.50 -18.08
N MET A 12 61.56 -15.73 -19.08
CA MET A 12 60.52 -16.72 -19.36
C MET A 12 60.75 -18.23 -19.04
N PRO A 13 59.64 -19.03 -19.06
CA PRO A 13 59.58 -20.42 -18.56
C PRO A 13 59.84 -21.48 -19.64
N GLN A 14 60.25 -22.68 -19.19
CA GLN A 14 60.42 -23.87 -20.03
C GLN A 14 59.28 -24.89 -19.89
N HIS A 15 59.09 -25.56 -21.02
CA HIS A 15 58.07 -26.50 -21.49
C HIS A 15 58.37 -27.97 -21.10
N ASN A 16 57.34 -28.79 -20.90
CA ASN A 16 57.13 -30.17 -21.43
C ASN A 16 56.00 -30.83 -20.61
N GLY A 17 54.90 -31.38 -21.16
CA GLY A 17 54.76 -32.37 -22.24
C GLY A 17 54.52 -33.75 -21.58
N TYR A 18 53.44 -34.52 -21.76
CA TYR A 18 52.95 -35.12 -23.01
C TYR A 18 51.58 -35.84 -22.84
N ARG A 19 50.72 -35.72 -23.89
CA ARG A 19 49.81 -36.67 -24.62
C ARG A 19 49.11 -37.85 -23.91
N SER A 20 47.94 -38.38 -24.31
CA SER A 20 47.14 -38.44 -25.57
C SER A 20 45.69 -38.93 -25.23
N GLY A 21 44.63 -38.84 -26.04
CA GLY A 21 44.49 -38.73 -27.50
C GLY A 21 43.07 -38.35 -27.95
N ALA A 22 42.86 -38.43 -29.27
CA ALA A 22 41.93 -37.63 -30.06
C ALA A 22 40.65 -38.36 -30.52
N THR A 23 39.59 -37.58 -30.82
CA THR A 23 38.85 -37.68 -32.09
C THR A 23 38.18 -36.34 -32.46
N THR A 24 38.21 -36.05 -33.75
CA THR A 24 37.95 -34.79 -34.47
C THR A 24 36.54 -34.67 -35.04
N THR A 25 36.01 -33.45 -35.15
CA THR A 25 35.47 -32.84 -36.40
C THR A 25 35.25 -31.33 -36.19
N ALA A 26 35.83 -30.50 -37.06
CA ALA A 26 35.67 -29.05 -37.08
C ALA A 26 35.00 -28.60 -38.39
N ALA A 27 34.16 -27.55 -38.33
CA ALA A 27 33.77 -26.76 -39.48
C ALA A 27 33.72 -25.28 -39.08
N VAL A 28 34.35 -24.46 -39.93
CA VAL A 28 34.76 -23.07 -39.69
C VAL A 28 33.63 -22.08 -39.99
N HIS A 29 33.65 -21.00 -39.21
CA HIS A 29 32.79 -19.83 -39.23
C HIS A 29 33.34 -18.76 -40.20
N GLN A 30 32.50 -18.11 -41.01
CA GLN A 30 32.72 -16.72 -41.42
C GLN A 30 31.42 -16.02 -41.88
N GLN A 31 31.37 -14.74 -41.56
CA GLN A 31 30.21 -13.82 -41.45
C GLN A 31 29.52 -13.47 -42.77
N ARG A 32 28.22 -13.11 -42.72
CA ARG A 32 27.60 -12.15 -43.65
C ARG A 32 26.51 -11.28 -43.00
N TYR A 33 26.53 -10.02 -43.43
CA TYR A 33 25.61 -8.90 -43.13
C TYR A 33 24.28 -9.00 -43.90
N GLN A 34 23.28 -8.24 -43.41
CA GLN A 34 21.88 -8.09 -43.85
C GLN A 34 21.70 -7.33 -45.19
N ASP A 35 20.57 -7.59 -45.89
CA ASP A 35 19.71 -6.57 -46.55
C ASP A 35 18.39 -7.17 -47.13
N PRO A 36 17.36 -6.37 -47.54
CA PRO A 36 15.95 -6.60 -47.16
C PRO A 36 14.96 -7.02 -48.27
N VAL A 37 13.72 -7.29 -47.83
CA VAL A 37 12.55 -7.84 -48.56
C VAL A 37 11.89 -6.88 -49.57
N ARG A 38 11.41 -7.41 -50.71
CA ARG A 38 10.42 -6.79 -51.63
C ARG A 38 9.43 -7.83 -52.21
N PRO A 39 8.22 -7.41 -52.68
CA PRO A 39 6.99 -8.21 -52.66
C PRO A 39 6.61 -8.91 -53.98
N ALA A 40 5.66 -9.85 -53.90
CA ALA A 40 5.20 -10.72 -55.00
C ALA A 40 4.13 -10.09 -55.92
N PRO A 41 3.98 -10.55 -57.19
CA PRO A 41 3.16 -9.89 -58.21
C PRO A 41 1.75 -10.49 -58.43
N ILE A 42 0.90 -9.63 -59.00
CA ILE A 42 -0.51 -9.77 -59.39
C ILE A 42 -0.68 -10.71 -60.62
N GLN A 43 -1.76 -11.50 -60.66
CA GLN A 43 -2.20 -12.26 -61.84
C GLN A 43 -3.49 -11.68 -62.47
N PRO A 44 -3.72 -11.78 -63.80
CA PRO A 44 -4.84 -11.13 -64.49
C PRO A 44 -6.10 -12.02 -64.68
N GLN A 45 -7.24 -11.33 -64.79
CA GLN A 45 -8.59 -11.87 -65.05
C GLN A 45 -8.80 -12.34 -66.49
N VAL A 46 -9.63 -13.39 -66.68
CA VAL A 46 -10.34 -13.67 -67.94
C VAL A 46 -11.80 -14.04 -67.66
N TYR A 47 -12.70 -13.43 -68.44
CA TYR A 47 -14.16 -13.45 -68.35
C TYR A 47 -14.81 -14.67 -69.01
N HIS A 48 -15.93 -15.18 -68.45
CA HIS A 48 -17.01 -15.83 -69.21
C HIS A 48 -18.40 -15.60 -68.58
N ILE A 49 -19.38 -15.28 -69.44
CA ILE A 49 -20.83 -15.07 -69.25
C ILE A 49 -21.50 -15.81 -70.46
N PRO A 50 -22.77 -16.26 -70.49
CA PRO A 50 -23.74 -16.70 -69.48
C PRO A 50 -24.39 -18.09 -69.80
N GLN A 51 -25.10 -18.69 -68.83
CA GLN A 51 -26.27 -19.54 -69.13
C GLN A 51 -27.44 -19.24 -68.17
N LYS A 52 -28.66 -19.20 -68.71
CA LYS A 52 -29.99 -19.19 -68.05
C LYS A 52 -30.78 -20.40 -68.59
N PRO A 53 -31.95 -20.79 -68.02
CA PRO A 53 -32.30 -20.95 -66.60
C PRO A 53 -32.95 -22.34 -66.33
N GLY A 54 -32.64 -22.98 -65.20
CA GLY A 54 -33.37 -24.14 -64.69
C GLY A 54 -34.37 -23.73 -63.60
N THR A 55 -35.60 -24.22 -63.72
CA THR A 55 -36.81 -23.88 -62.97
C THR A 55 -36.73 -24.13 -61.45
N GLN A 56 -37.35 -23.21 -60.71
CA GLN A 56 -37.45 -23.14 -59.25
C GLN A 56 -38.35 -24.24 -58.64
N THR A 57 -37.89 -24.87 -57.56
CA THR A 57 -38.77 -25.45 -56.52
C THR A 57 -38.85 -24.47 -55.34
N PRO A 58 -40.04 -24.19 -54.78
CA PRO A 58 -40.22 -23.11 -53.82
C PRO A 58 -39.55 -23.42 -52.47
N TRP A 59 -38.69 -22.49 -52.03
CA TRP A 59 -38.08 -22.48 -50.69
C TRP A 59 -39.16 -22.24 -49.63
N LYS A 60 -39.21 -23.10 -48.60
CA LYS A 60 -39.91 -22.78 -47.34
C LYS A 60 -38.98 -21.88 -46.49
N PRO A 61 -39.47 -20.78 -45.89
CA PRO A 61 -38.64 -19.99 -44.98
C PRO A 61 -38.29 -20.81 -43.74
N ALA A 62 -37.00 -20.94 -43.44
CA ALA A 62 -36.55 -21.45 -42.15
C ALA A 62 -36.89 -20.42 -41.06
N VAL A 63 -37.50 -20.90 -39.97
CA VAL A 63 -37.75 -20.09 -38.76
C VAL A 63 -36.40 -19.62 -38.21
N PRO A 64 -36.20 -18.33 -37.87
CA PRO A 64 -34.95 -17.88 -37.28
C PRO A 64 -34.74 -18.58 -35.94
N ALA A 65 -33.54 -19.16 -35.75
CA ALA A 65 -33.13 -19.64 -34.44
C ALA A 65 -33.22 -18.49 -33.42
N PRO A 66 -33.70 -18.72 -32.19
CA PRO A 66 -33.78 -17.67 -31.20
C PRO A 66 -32.37 -17.14 -30.93
N SER A 67 -32.20 -15.84 -31.07
CA SER A 67 -30.98 -15.12 -30.73
C SER A 67 -30.53 -15.53 -29.32
N PRO A 68 -29.22 -15.73 -29.08
CA PRO A 68 -28.73 -16.01 -27.73
C PRO A 68 -29.20 -14.88 -26.82
N LYS A 69 -29.93 -15.24 -25.76
CA LYS A 69 -30.37 -14.28 -24.74
C LYS A 69 -29.14 -13.51 -24.26
N PRO A 70 -29.21 -12.17 -24.10
CA PRO A 70 -28.13 -11.43 -23.47
C PRO A 70 -27.82 -12.09 -22.13
N ALA A 71 -26.54 -12.37 -21.87
CA ALA A 71 -26.12 -12.83 -20.55
C ALA A 71 -26.67 -11.84 -19.52
N PRO A 72 -27.23 -12.32 -18.39
CA PRO A 72 -27.71 -11.42 -17.35
C PRO A 72 -26.58 -10.47 -16.99
N ASN A 73 -26.85 -9.18 -17.02
CA ASN A 73 -25.90 -8.16 -16.62
C ASN A 73 -25.73 -8.27 -15.09
N ILE A 74 -24.85 -9.18 -14.65
CA ILE A 74 -24.59 -9.38 -13.23
C ILE A 74 -23.72 -8.20 -12.80
N ASP A 75 -24.31 -7.23 -12.10
CA ASP A 75 -23.60 -6.11 -11.45
C ASP A 75 -22.65 -6.65 -10.35
N THR A 76 -21.54 -7.24 -10.81
CA THR A 76 -20.47 -7.81 -10.00
C THR A 76 -19.29 -6.87 -10.01
N ILE A 77 -18.62 -6.78 -8.87
CA ILE A 77 -17.41 -5.96 -8.71
C ILE A 77 -16.28 -6.58 -9.52
N LEU A 78 -16.16 -7.91 -9.55
CA LEU A 78 -15.08 -8.62 -10.24
C LEU A 78 -15.33 -8.83 -11.74
N GLY A 79 -16.54 -8.51 -12.24
CA GLY A 79 -16.94 -8.80 -13.62
C GLY A 79 -17.04 -10.30 -13.93
N LYS A 80 -17.19 -11.15 -12.90
CA LYS A 80 -17.28 -12.61 -12.98
C LYS A 80 -18.51 -13.10 -12.21
N PRO A 81 -19.08 -14.28 -12.55
CA PRO A 81 -20.19 -14.85 -11.79
C PRO A 81 -19.87 -15.03 -10.31
N PHE A 82 -20.89 -14.97 -9.45
CA PHE A 82 -20.71 -15.22 -8.03
C PHE A 82 -20.20 -16.63 -7.77
N GLU A 83 -19.28 -16.75 -6.82
CA GLU A 83 -18.60 -17.98 -6.47
C GLU A 83 -18.50 -18.11 -4.94
N ASP A 84 -18.99 -19.23 -4.40
CA ASP A 84 -18.88 -19.51 -2.97
C ASP A 84 -17.44 -19.94 -2.66
N ILE A 85 -16.69 -19.07 -1.99
CA ILE A 85 -15.30 -19.31 -1.63
C ILE A 85 -15.11 -20.60 -0.82
N ARG A 86 -16.15 -21.07 -0.10
CA ARG A 86 -16.08 -22.30 0.72
C ARG A 86 -15.95 -23.56 -0.12
N MET A 87 -16.29 -23.50 -1.41
CA MET A 87 -16.03 -24.60 -2.34
C MET A 87 -14.52 -24.82 -2.53
N HIS A 88 -13.73 -23.75 -2.43
CA HIS A 88 -12.28 -23.78 -2.68
C HIS A 88 -11.45 -23.77 -1.40
N TYR A 89 -11.93 -23.11 -0.35
CA TYR A 89 -11.18 -22.92 0.88
C TYR A 89 -12.02 -23.18 2.14
N THR A 90 -11.40 -23.80 3.13
CA THR A 90 -11.92 -23.85 4.49
C THR A 90 -11.47 -22.60 5.25
N ILE A 91 -12.42 -21.73 5.60
CA ILE A 91 -12.15 -20.51 6.38
C ILE A 91 -11.97 -20.85 7.86
N GLY A 92 -10.86 -20.43 8.44
CA GLY A 92 -10.47 -20.66 9.82
C GLY A 92 -10.61 -19.42 10.70
N LYS A 93 -9.69 -19.29 11.66
CA LYS A 93 -9.70 -18.20 12.65
C LYS A 93 -9.46 -16.82 12.03
N GLU A 94 -10.01 -15.79 12.67
CA GLU A 94 -9.66 -14.40 12.38
C GLU A 94 -8.17 -14.15 12.70
N LEU A 95 -7.47 -13.51 11.77
CA LEU A 95 -6.08 -13.07 11.90
C LEU A 95 -6.00 -11.58 12.25
N GLY A 96 -6.95 -10.78 11.76
CA GLY A 96 -7.03 -9.36 12.08
C GLY A 96 -8.22 -8.69 11.38
N LYS A 97 -8.58 -7.50 11.86
CA LYS A 97 -9.66 -6.66 11.33
C LYS A 97 -9.09 -5.30 10.96
N GLY A 98 -9.12 -4.97 9.68
CA GLY A 98 -8.73 -3.67 9.16
C GLY A 98 -9.95 -2.77 8.90
N GLN A 99 -9.69 -1.54 8.46
CA GLN A 99 -10.73 -0.57 8.08
C GLN A 99 -11.71 -1.16 7.05
N PHE A 100 -11.18 -1.83 6.04
CA PHE A 100 -11.94 -2.30 4.89
C PHE A 100 -12.54 -3.71 5.06
N GLY A 101 -12.03 -4.54 5.97
CA GLY A 101 -12.48 -5.94 6.06
C GLY A 101 -11.86 -6.72 7.19
N VAL A 102 -12.23 -8.01 7.26
CA VAL A 102 -11.69 -8.97 8.23
C VAL A 102 -10.83 -9.98 7.48
N THR A 103 -9.60 -10.18 7.95
CA THR A 103 -8.66 -11.16 7.41
C THR A 103 -8.74 -12.44 8.22
N TYR A 104 -8.99 -13.55 7.55
CA TYR A 104 -9.06 -14.88 8.14
C TYR A 104 -7.89 -15.74 7.67
N HIS A 105 -7.50 -16.70 8.50
CA HIS A 105 -6.75 -17.86 8.04
C HIS A 105 -7.66 -18.70 7.14
N CYS A 106 -7.15 -19.23 6.04
CA CYS A 106 -7.88 -20.22 5.25
C CYS A 106 -6.96 -21.31 4.72
N THR A 107 -7.55 -22.46 4.39
CA THR A 107 -6.85 -23.63 3.86
C THR A 107 -7.48 -24.03 2.54
N GLU A 108 -6.68 -24.15 1.47
CA GLU A 108 -7.15 -24.60 0.16
C GLU A 108 -7.57 -26.08 0.25
N ASN A 109 -8.83 -26.38 -0.09
CA ASN A 109 -9.44 -27.69 0.12
C ASN A 109 -8.75 -28.80 -0.69
N SER A 110 -8.24 -28.48 -1.87
CA SER A 110 -7.63 -29.44 -2.79
C SER A 110 -6.18 -29.81 -2.43
N THR A 111 -5.43 -28.91 -1.80
CA THR A 111 -3.99 -29.08 -1.55
C THR A 111 -3.63 -29.10 -0.07
N GLY A 112 -4.50 -28.60 0.81
CA GLY A 112 -4.19 -28.36 2.22
C GLY A 112 -3.28 -27.14 2.45
N LYS A 113 -2.93 -26.37 1.42
CA LYS A 113 -2.04 -25.21 1.55
C LYS A 113 -2.76 -24.06 2.27
N GLN A 114 -2.03 -23.37 3.14
CA GLN A 114 -2.54 -22.30 3.98
C GLN A 114 -2.38 -20.92 3.35
N TYR A 115 -3.38 -20.07 3.55
CA TYR A 115 -3.51 -18.74 2.98
C TYR A 115 -4.14 -17.76 3.99
N ALA A 116 -4.10 -16.47 3.65
CA ALA A 116 -4.89 -15.43 4.29
C ALA A 116 -6.02 -15.00 3.34
N CYS A 117 -7.22 -14.81 3.89
CA CYS A 117 -8.41 -14.38 3.15
C CYS A 117 -8.97 -13.09 3.74
N LYS A 118 -8.73 -11.95 3.08
CA LYS A 118 -9.33 -10.66 3.44
C LYS A 118 -10.74 -10.60 2.88
N THR A 119 -11.75 -10.50 3.74
CA THR A 119 -13.17 -10.44 3.37
C THR A 119 -13.71 -9.03 3.58
N ILE A 120 -14.21 -8.43 2.51
CA ILE A 120 -14.79 -7.08 2.48
C ILE A 120 -16.29 -7.20 2.23
N SER A 121 -17.09 -6.66 3.13
CA SER A 121 -18.54 -6.66 2.96
C SER A 121 -18.96 -5.66 1.89
N LYS A 122 -19.84 -6.08 0.97
CA LYS A 122 -20.46 -5.19 -0.03
C LYS A 122 -21.28 -4.06 0.59
N ARG A 123 -21.72 -4.20 1.85
CA ARG A 123 -22.36 -3.11 2.60
C ARG A 123 -21.41 -1.92 2.86
N LYS A 124 -20.10 -2.14 2.74
CA LYS A 124 -19.07 -1.10 2.79
C LYS A 124 -18.67 -0.59 1.39
N LEU A 125 -19.21 -1.18 0.31
CA LEU A 125 -18.87 -0.87 -1.08
C LEU A 125 -20.12 -0.36 -1.82
N VAL A 126 -20.79 0.63 -1.22
CA VAL A 126 -22.07 1.14 -1.71
C VAL A 126 -21.84 2.14 -2.83
N ARG A 127 -20.81 2.98 -2.70
CA ARG A 127 -20.50 4.02 -3.68
C ARG A 127 -19.80 3.40 -4.89
N LYS A 128 -19.95 4.04 -6.04
CA LYS A 128 -19.24 3.65 -7.26
C LYS A 128 -17.72 3.69 -7.04
N ASN A 129 -17.22 4.73 -6.36
CA ASN A 129 -15.79 4.86 -6.05
C ASN A 129 -15.27 3.69 -5.21
N ASP A 130 -16.00 3.28 -4.15
CA ASP A 130 -15.61 2.12 -3.34
C ASP A 130 -15.44 0.84 -4.17
N LYS A 131 -16.35 0.62 -5.13
CA LYS A 131 -16.27 -0.53 -6.05
C LYS A 131 -15.07 -0.43 -6.99
N GLU A 132 -14.78 0.77 -7.51
CA GLU A 132 -13.62 0.99 -8.38
C GLU A 132 -12.29 0.89 -7.60
N ASP A 133 -12.25 1.35 -6.35
CA ASP A 133 -11.08 1.18 -5.47
C ASP A 133 -10.82 -0.28 -5.16
N MET A 134 -11.86 -1.07 -4.90
CA MET A 134 -11.73 -2.52 -4.74
C MET A 134 -11.20 -3.20 -6.00
N LYS A 135 -11.70 -2.82 -7.19
CA LYS A 135 -11.17 -3.34 -8.47
C LYS A 135 -9.70 -2.96 -8.66
N ARG A 136 -9.34 -1.72 -8.32
CA ARG A 136 -7.97 -1.21 -8.43
C ARG A 136 -7.02 -1.94 -7.49
N GLU A 137 -7.41 -2.16 -6.22
CA GLU A 137 -6.63 -2.94 -5.25
C GLU A 137 -6.33 -4.34 -5.81
N ILE A 138 -7.34 -5.03 -6.35
CA ILE A 138 -7.18 -6.36 -6.95
C ILE A 138 -6.23 -6.33 -8.15
N GLN A 139 -6.39 -5.36 -9.05
CA GLN A 139 -5.53 -5.21 -10.22
C GLN A 139 -4.07 -4.95 -9.82
N ILE A 140 -3.84 -4.07 -8.85
CA ILE A 140 -2.50 -3.78 -8.33
C ILE A 140 -1.89 -5.02 -7.67
N MET A 141 -2.64 -5.72 -6.83
CA MET A 141 -2.16 -6.95 -6.18
C MET A 141 -1.82 -8.04 -7.20
N GLN A 142 -2.64 -8.21 -8.24
CA GLN A 142 -2.35 -9.13 -9.34
C GLN A 142 -1.09 -8.72 -10.11
N HIS A 143 -0.96 -7.43 -10.42
CA HIS A 143 0.17 -6.87 -11.17
C HIS A 143 1.50 -7.01 -10.43
N LEU A 144 1.51 -6.78 -9.10
CA LEU A 144 2.71 -6.85 -8.26
C LEU A 144 3.02 -8.27 -7.75
N SER A 145 2.13 -9.24 -7.98
CA SER A 145 2.31 -10.61 -7.50
C SER A 145 3.58 -11.26 -8.06
N GLY A 146 4.30 -12.00 -7.22
CA GLY A 146 5.59 -12.62 -7.56
C GLY A 146 6.82 -11.79 -7.16
N GLN A 147 6.66 -10.53 -6.73
CA GLN A 147 7.75 -9.75 -6.17
C GLN A 147 8.14 -10.26 -4.77
N PRO A 148 9.44 -10.45 -4.45
CA PRO A 148 9.86 -11.12 -3.20
C PRO A 148 9.36 -10.48 -1.90
N ASN A 149 9.37 -9.14 -1.84
CA ASN A 149 8.98 -8.36 -0.65
C ASN A 149 7.50 -7.91 -0.68
N ILE A 150 6.69 -8.45 -1.60
CA ILE A 150 5.25 -8.18 -1.67
C ILE A 150 4.51 -9.50 -1.42
N VAL A 151 3.33 -9.43 -0.80
CA VAL A 151 2.49 -10.61 -0.58
C VAL A 151 2.04 -11.20 -1.92
N GLU A 152 2.16 -12.51 -2.10
CA GLU A 152 1.66 -13.16 -3.32
C GLU A 152 0.13 -13.14 -3.35
N PHE A 153 -0.44 -12.63 -4.43
CA PHE A 153 -1.88 -12.63 -4.65
C PHE A 153 -2.31 -13.93 -5.34
N LYS A 154 -3.22 -14.68 -4.71
CA LYS A 154 -3.69 -15.99 -5.20
C LYS A 154 -4.98 -15.88 -5.99
N GLY A 155 -5.92 -15.02 -5.57
CA GLY A 155 -7.17 -14.84 -6.28
C GLY A 155 -8.19 -13.98 -5.55
N ALA A 156 -9.19 -13.50 -6.29
CA ALA A 156 -10.35 -12.81 -5.75
C ALA A 156 -11.63 -13.59 -6.09
N TYR A 157 -12.53 -13.66 -5.11
CA TYR A 157 -13.84 -14.32 -5.21
C TYR A 157 -14.92 -13.35 -4.76
N GLU A 158 -16.09 -13.43 -5.36
CA GLU A 158 -17.22 -12.54 -5.03
C GLU A 158 -18.47 -13.38 -4.82
N ASP A 159 -19.13 -13.18 -3.69
CA ASP A 159 -20.45 -13.75 -3.42
C ASP A 159 -21.51 -12.65 -3.32
N LYS A 160 -22.74 -12.99 -2.91
CA LYS A 160 -23.82 -12.01 -2.80
C LYS A 160 -23.57 -10.93 -1.75
N GLN A 161 -22.74 -11.19 -0.74
CA GLN A 161 -22.55 -10.35 0.45
C GLN A 161 -21.17 -9.71 0.53
N SER A 162 -20.15 -10.31 -0.08
CA SER A 162 -18.75 -9.96 0.14
C SER A 162 -17.87 -10.16 -1.10
N VAL A 163 -16.71 -9.50 -1.07
CA VAL A 163 -15.54 -9.77 -1.91
C VAL A 163 -14.46 -10.37 -1.02
N HIS A 164 -13.80 -11.43 -1.49
CA HIS A 164 -12.78 -12.19 -0.76
C HIS A 164 -11.47 -12.18 -1.53
N LEU A 165 -10.40 -11.68 -0.91
CA LEU A 165 -9.05 -11.64 -1.46
C LEU A 165 -8.20 -12.72 -0.79
N VAL A 166 -7.80 -13.73 -1.55
CA VAL A 166 -6.92 -14.81 -1.09
C VAL A 166 -5.48 -14.46 -1.44
N MET A 167 -4.61 -14.49 -0.44
CA MET A 167 -3.21 -14.08 -0.53
C MET A 167 -2.31 -14.98 0.34
N GLU A 168 -1.00 -14.93 0.08
CA GLU A 168 0.01 -15.62 0.89
C GLU A 168 -0.15 -15.32 2.38
N LEU A 169 -0.09 -16.37 3.21
CA LEU A 169 -0.12 -16.23 4.66
C LEU A 169 1.25 -15.83 5.22
N CYS A 170 1.37 -14.61 5.72
CA CYS A 170 2.55 -14.15 6.47
C CYS A 170 2.42 -14.51 7.96
N ALA A 171 2.99 -15.64 8.37
CA ALA A 171 2.83 -16.20 9.72
C ALA A 171 3.86 -15.70 10.76
N GLY A 172 4.78 -14.83 10.35
CA GLY A 172 5.90 -14.33 11.16
C GLY A 172 5.57 -13.14 12.06
N GLY A 173 4.37 -12.56 11.92
CA GLY A 173 3.93 -11.39 12.69
C GLY A 173 4.47 -10.06 12.16
N GLU A 174 4.24 -9.01 12.94
CA GLU A 174 4.62 -7.62 12.62
C GLU A 174 6.14 -7.40 12.73
N LEU A 175 6.63 -6.41 11.98
CA LEU A 175 8.03 -6.01 11.93
C LEU A 175 8.64 -5.76 13.33
N PHE A 176 7.99 -4.92 14.14
CA PHE A 176 8.53 -4.52 15.45
C PHE A 176 8.58 -5.67 16.44
N ASP A 177 7.64 -6.61 16.40
CA ASP A 177 7.62 -7.77 17.29
C ASP A 177 8.88 -8.63 17.10
N ARG A 178 9.36 -8.76 15.86
CA ARG A 178 10.62 -9.48 15.58
C ARG A 178 11.86 -8.73 16.06
N ILE A 179 11.91 -7.40 15.85
CA ILE A 179 13.02 -6.56 16.34
C ILE A 179 13.15 -6.72 17.85
N ILE A 180 12.01 -6.61 18.56
CA ILE A 180 11.94 -6.75 20.00
C ILE A 180 12.36 -8.13 20.48
N ALA A 181 11.92 -9.20 19.79
CA ALA A 181 12.21 -10.58 20.16
C ALA A 181 13.69 -10.97 20.02
N LYS A 182 14.43 -10.36 19.06
CA LYS A 182 15.86 -10.67 18.85
C LYS A 182 16.77 -10.14 19.98
N GLY A 183 16.33 -9.14 20.74
CA GLY A 183 17.04 -8.56 21.89
C GLY A 183 18.30 -7.74 21.55
N HIS A 184 19.02 -8.10 20.47
CA HIS A 184 20.15 -7.35 19.92
C HIS A 184 19.73 -6.70 18.60
N TYR A 185 19.96 -5.39 18.50
CA TYR A 185 19.54 -4.60 17.35
C TYR A 185 20.61 -3.54 17.04
N SER A 186 20.98 -3.41 15.77
CA SER A 186 22.10 -2.57 15.29
C SER A 186 21.68 -1.77 14.06
N GLU A 187 22.51 -0.80 13.65
CA GLU A 187 22.31 -0.10 12.38
C GLU A 187 22.28 -1.08 11.19
N ARG A 188 23.13 -2.12 11.18
CA ARG A 188 23.11 -3.14 10.12
C ARG A 188 21.77 -3.90 10.06
N ALA A 189 21.15 -4.16 11.22
CA ALA A 189 19.81 -4.75 11.26
C ALA A 189 18.75 -3.79 10.71
N ALA A 190 18.79 -2.51 11.11
CA ALA A 190 17.91 -1.46 10.59
C ALA A 190 18.07 -1.29 9.06
N ALA A 191 19.30 -1.28 8.56
CA ALA A 191 19.62 -1.20 7.14
C ALA A 191 19.03 -2.38 6.35
N SER A 192 19.10 -3.60 6.90
CA SER A 192 18.54 -4.79 6.24
C SER A 192 17.01 -4.74 6.15
N ILE A 193 16.36 -4.21 7.18
CA ILE A 193 14.90 -4.01 7.22
C ILE A 193 14.50 -2.91 6.24
N CYS A 194 15.18 -1.76 6.31
CA CYS A 194 14.93 -0.62 5.42
C CYS A 194 15.15 -1.02 3.96
N ARG A 195 16.17 -1.85 3.66
CA ARG A 195 16.41 -2.36 2.30
C ARG A 195 15.22 -3.17 1.78
N ALA A 196 14.62 -4.02 2.60
CA ALA A 196 13.42 -4.77 2.23
C ALA A 196 12.21 -3.84 1.98
N ILE A 197 12.03 -2.80 2.80
CA ILE A 197 10.99 -1.79 2.62
C ILE A 197 11.20 -1.03 1.31
N VAL A 198 12.42 -0.56 1.05
CA VAL A 198 12.74 0.22 -0.15
C VAL A 198 12.69 -0.66 -1.40
N ASN A 199 12.97 -1.97 -1.31
CA ASN A 199 12.73 -2.90 -2.41
C ASN A 199 11.24 -2.98 -2.79
N VAL A 200 10.32 -2.90 -1.82
CA VAL A 200 8.88 -2.77 -2.12
C VAL A 200 8.62 -1.47 -2.89
N VAL A 201 9.13 -0.34 -2.39
CA VAL A 201 8.95 0.96 -3.06
C VAL A 201 9.52 0.93 -4.48
N HIS A 202 10.70 0.35 -4.65
CA HIS A 202 11.35 0.19 -5.94
C HIS A 202 10.51 -0.65 -6.89
N ALA A 203 10.04 -1.83 -6.46
CA ALA A 203 9.20 -2.69 -7.28
C ALA A 203 7.89 -2.00 -7.68
N CYS A 204 7.22 -1.35 -6.72
CA CYS A 204 6.01 -0.57 -7.00
C CYS A 204 6.28 0.52 -8.05
N HIS A 205 7.28 1.38 -7.82
CA HIS A 205 7.59 2.50 -8.71
C HIS A 205 8.03 2.05 -10.10
N PHE A 206 8.81 0.98 -10.19
CA PHE A 206 9.26 0.38 -11.44
C PHE A 206 8.08 -0.18 -12.24
N MET A 207 7.11 -0.78 -11.55
CA MET A 207 5.91 -1.35 -12.15
C MET A 207 4.76 -0.34 -12.31
N GLY A 208 5.03 0.95 -12.09
CA GLY A 208 4.04 2.02 -12.28
C GLY A 208 2.96 2.07 -11.20
N VAL A 209 3.29 1.72 -9.96
CA VAL A 209 2.39 1.76 -8.79
C VAL A 209 2.95 2.68 -7.71
N MET A 210 2.09 3.48 -7.09
CA MET A 210 2.36 4.26 -5.89
C MET A 210 1.64 3.63 -4.70
N HIS A 211 2.35 3.41 -3.59
CA HIS A 211 1.79 2.69 -2.44
C HIS A 211 0.85 3.57 -1.60
N ARG A 212 1.25 4.81 -1.30
CA ARG A 212 0.50 5.87 -0.58
C ARG A 212 0.22 5.65 0.92
N ASP A 213 0.36 4.44 1.45
CA ASP A 213 0.20 4.17 2.90
C ASP A 213 1.30 3.27 3.46
N LEU A 214 2.56 3.64 3.29
CA LEU A 214 3.67 2.89 3.88
C LEU A 214 3.77 3.17 5.38
N LYS A 215 3.63 2.11 6.17
CA LYS A 215 3.76 2.13 7.62
C LYS A 215 4.17 0.74 8.14
N PRO A 216 4.81 0.64 9.32
CA PRO A 216 5.26 -0.63 9.87
C PRO A 216 4.17 -1.70 9.99
N GLU A 217 2.92 -1.29 10.23
CA GLU A 217 1.74 -2.16 10.34
C GLU A 217 1.42 -2.90 9.03
N ASN A 218 1.82 -2.35 7.88
CA ASN A 218 1.60 -2.94 6.56
C ASN A 218 2.74 -3.90 6.15
N PHE A 219 3.72 -4.15 7.03
CA PHE A 219 4.82 -5.08 6.80
C PHE A 219 4.77 -6.27 7.77
N LEU A 220 4.58 -7.47 7.20
CA LEU A 220 4.57 -8.73 7.92
C LEU A 220 5.75 -9.60 7.53
N LEU A 221 6.21 -10.44 8.45
CA LEU A 221 7.20 -11.47 8.15
C LEU A 221 6.50 -12.70 7.58
N SER A 222 7.04 -13.24 6.48
CA SER A 222 6.56 -14.47 5.83
C SER A 222 6.44 -15.65 6.79
N SER A 223 7.40 -15.83 7.71
CA SER A 223 7.39 -16.92 8.67
C SER A 223 8.08 -16.56 10.00
N LYS A 224 8.05 -17.48 10.96
CA LYS A 224 8.77 -17.36 12.25
C LYS A 224 10.26 -17.69 12.14
N GLY A 225 10.72 -18.22 11.00
CA GLY A 225 12.13 -18.57 10.79
C GLY A 225 13.05 -17.35 10.81
N GLU A 226 14.35 -17.55 11.05
CA GLU A 226 15.33 -16.45 11.11
C GLU A 226 15.52 -15.72 9.77
N ASN A 227 15.39 -16.46 8.67
CA ASN A 227 15.51 -15.95 7.29
C ASN A 227 14.16 -15.51 6.71
N ALA A 228 13.17 -15.21 7.55
CA ALA A 228 11.86 -14.77 7.09
C ALA A 228 11.96 -13.44 6.33
N LEU A 229 11.42 -13.44 5.10
CA LEU A 229 11.30 -12.22 4.30
C LEU A 229 10.25 -11.29 4.90
N LEU A 230 10.54 -9.98 4.88
CA LEU A 230 9.59 -8.92 5.15
C LEU A 230 8.75 -8.66 3.90
N LYS A 231 7.43 -8.64 4.05
CA LYS A 231 6.46 -8.53 2.96
C LYS A 231 5.45 -7.41 3.23
N ALA A 232 5.21 -6.57 2.23
CA ALA A 232 4.11 -5.60 2.24
C ALA A 232 2.78 -6.31 1.93
N THR A 233 1.73 -5.98 2.68
CA THR A 233 0.45 -6.73 2.65
C THR A 233 -0.78 -5.90 2.33
N ASP A 234 -0.73 -4.56 2.32
CA ASP A 234 -1.92 -3.73 2.13
C ASP A 234 -1.72 -2.70 1.02
N PHE A 235 -2.55 -2.79 -0.01
CA PHE A 235 -2.53 -1.94 -1.20
C PHE A 235 -3.86 -1.21 -1.42
N GLY A 236 -4.73 -1.17 -0.38
CA GLY A 236 -6.08 -0.58 -0.49
C GLY A 236 -6.10 0.92 -0.82
N LEU A 237 -5.01 1.64 -0.53
CA LEU A 237 -4.84 3.05 -0.90
C LEU A 237 -3.94 3.25 -2.12
N SER A 238 -3.39 2.20 -2.71
CA SER A 238 -2.44 2.30 -3.81
C SER A 238 -3.11 2.67 -5.13
N VAL A 239 -2.35 3.27 -6.04
CA VAL A 239 -2.82 3.67 -7.38
C VAL A 239 -1.79 3.35 -8.44
N PHE A 240 -2.24 3.15 -9.68
CA PHE A 240 -1.34 3.20 -10.82
C PHE A 240 -0.86 4.64 -11.04
N ILE A 241 0.42 4.78 -11.32
CA ILE A 241 1.07 6.04 -11.64
C ILE A 241 0.68 6.41 -13.06
N GLU A 242 0.03 7.56 -13.21
CA GLU A 242 -0.31 8.14 -14.50
C GLU A 242 0.69 9.26 -14.83
N GLU A 243 1.36 9.16 -15.97
CA GLU A 243 2.38 10.13 -16.36
C GLU A 243 1.79 11.55 -16.48
N GLY A 244 2.42 12.51 -15.79
CA GLY A 244 1.96 13.91 -15.75
C GLY A 244 0.80 14.19 -14.79
N LYS A 245 0.20 13.16 -14.17
CA LYS A 245 -0.86 13.36 -13.17
C LYS A 245 -0.29 13.85 -11.85
N VAL A 246 -0.96 14.86 -11.29
CA VAL A 246 -0.74 15.35 -9.94
C VAL A 246 -1.91 14.90 -9.09
N TYR A 247 -1.62 14.21 -7.99
CA TYR A 247 -2.64 13.71 -7.07
C TYR A 247 -2.94 14.77 -6.00
N GLN A 248 -4.22 14.86 -5.60
CA GLN A 248 -4.74 15.89 -4.70
C GLN A 248 -5.38 15.31 -3.43
N ASP A 249 -5.69 14.01 -3.41
CA ASP A 249 -6.28 13.34 -2.24
C ASP A 249 -5.30 13.34 -1.06
N ILE A 250 -5.79 13.67 0.14
CA ILE A 250 -5.03 13.49 1.38
C ILE A 250 -5.11 12.02 1.79
N VAL A 251 -3.97 11.34 1.80
CA VAL A 251 -3.87 9.90 2.03
C VAL A 251 -2.69 9.56 2.93
N GLY A 252 -2.71 8.33 3.46
CA GLY A 252 -1.66 7.82 4.34
C GLY A 252 -1.96 8.09 5.81
N SER A 253 -1.16 7.48 6.67
CA SER A 253 -1.29 7.59 8.11
C SER A 253 -0.50 8.79 8.65
N ALA A 254 -1.05 9.55 9.60
CA ALA A 254 -0.57 10.88 10.00
C ALA A 254 0.94 11.02 10.26
N PHE A 255 1.59 10.04 10.88
CA PHE A 255 3.05 10.10 11.16
C PHE A 255 3.94 9.92 9.93
N TYR A 256 3.41 9.30 8.87
CA TYR A 256 4.20 8.84 7.71
C TYR A 256 3.89 9.62 6.44
N VAL A 257 2.91 10.54 6.49
CA VAL A 257 2.49 11.35 5.35
C VAL A 257 3.58 12.36 4.99
N ALA A 258 3.77 12.60 3.70
CA ALA A 258 4.72 13.58 3.17
C ALA A 258 4.12 14.98 3.16
N PRO A 259 4.93 16.06 3.30
CA PRO A 259 4.42 17.43 3.35
C PRO A 259 3.64 17.78 2.07
N GLU A 260 4.08 17.32 0.90
CA GLU A 260 3.40 17.61 -0.35
C GLU A 260 2.03 16.91 -0.52
N VAL A 261 1.72 15.89 0.29
CA VAL A 261 0.37 15.30 0.36
C VAL A 261 -0.58 16.24 1.08
N LEU A 262 -0.14 16.89 2.16
CA LEU A 262 -0.90 17.92 2.88
C LEU A 262 -1.15 19.14 2.00
N LEU A 263 -0.21 19.43 1.09
CA LEU A 263 -0.32 20.46 0.06
C LEU A 263 -1.06 20.00 -1.21
N ARG A 264 -1.57 18.75 -1.24
CA ARG A 264 -2.37 18.18 -2.33
C ARG A 264 -1.70 18.25 -3.70
N LYS A 265 -0.37 18.13 -3.72
CA LYS A 265 0.42 18.22 -4.94
C LYS A 265 1.59 17.26 -4.88
N TYR A 266 1.33 15.99 -5.15
CA TYR A 266 2.34 14.95 -4.97
C TYR A 266 2.43 13.96 -6.14
N GLY A 267 3.58 13.28 -6.17
CA GLY A 267 3.90 12.16 -7.04
C GLY A 267 4.37 10.96 -6.22
N LYS A 268 5.07 10.02 -6.86
CA LYS A 268 5.51 8.76 -6.24
C LYS A 268 6.56 8.94 -5.14
N GLU A 269 7.17 10.11 -5.07
CA GLU A 269 8.23 10.50 -4.13
C GLU A 269 7.76 10.44 -2.66
N ILE A 270 6.44 10.46 -2.43
CA ILE A 270 5.85 10.34 -1.08
C ILE A 270 6.19 9.00 -0.43
N ASP A 271 6.32 7.93 -1.21
CA ASP A 271 6.64 6.60 -0.67
C ASP A 271 8.07 6.57 -0.11
N ILE A 272 8.99 7.37 -0.67
CA ILE A 272 10.35 7.51 -0.14
C ILE A 272 10.34 8.26 1.19
N TRP A 273 9.50 9.30 1.31
CA TRP A 273 9.34 10.03 2.57
C TRP A 273 8.83 9.08 3.67
N SER A 274 7.74 8.35 3.41
CA SER A 274 7.21 7.40 4.38
C SER A 274 8.23 6.32 4.76
N ALA A 275 9.01 5.80 3.80
CA ALA A 275 10.11 4.88 4.09
C ALA A 275 11.23 5.53 4.93
N GLY A 276 11.49 6.83 4.74
CA GLY A 276 12.44 7.63 5.52
C GLY A 276 11.98 7.83 6.96
N VAL A 277 10.68 8.08 7.17
CA VAL A 277 10.07 8.13 8.50
C VAL A 277 10.22 6.79 9.21
N ILE A 278 9.93 5.68 8.52
CA ILE A 278 10.13 4.33 9.09
C ILE A 278 11.61 4.13 9.45
N LEU A 279 12.55 4.52 8.60
CA LEU A 279 13.98 4.43 8.90
C LEU A 279 14.38 5.26 10.13
N TYR A 280 13.87 6.48 10.27
CA TYR A 280 14.10 7.32 11.45
C TYR A 280 13.64 6.59 12.72
N ILE A 281 12.41 6.06 12.72
CA ILE A 281 11.87 5.28 13.85
C ILE A 281 12.72 4.03 14.11
N LEU A 282 13.18 3.35 13.06
CA LEU A 282 14.06 2.18 13.16
C LEU A 282 15.41 2.51 13.82
N LEU A 283 15.86 3.76 13.85
CA LEU A 283 17.13 4.17 14.45
C LEU A 283 16.97 4.82 15.83
N SER A 284 15.86 5.55 16.05
CA SER A 284 15.64 6.35 17.27
C SER A 284 14.59 5.76 18.22
N GLY A 285 13.67 4.94 17.69
CA GLY A 285 12.50 4.42 18.38
C GLY A 285 11.34 5.41 18.54
N VAL A 286 11.43 6.61 17.98
CA VAL A 286 10.41 7.66 18.02
C VAL A 286 10.17 8.25 16.63
N PRO A 287 8.98 8.78 16.32
CA PRO A 287 8.74 9.45 15.05
C PRO A 287 9.53 10.77 14.95
N PRO A 288 9.96 11.19 13.74
CA PRO A 288 10.68 12.44 13.53
C PRO A 288 9.81 13.68 13.77
N PHE A 289 8.51 13.57 13.50
CA PHE A 289 7.52 14.63 13.68
C PHE A 289 6.49 14.15 14.70
N TRP A 290 6.34 14.89 15.79
CA TRP A 290 5.44 14.51 16.88
C TRP A 290 4.79 15.75 17.51
N ALA A 291 3.50 15.62 17.81
CA ALA A 291 2.75 16.54 18.66
C ALA A 291 1.61 15.78 19.36
N GLU A 292 0.95 16.44 20.31
CA GLU A 292 -0.20 15.87 21.03
C GLU A 292 -1.45 15.71 20.16
N THR A 293 -1.57 16.53 19.10
CA THR A 293 -2.70 16.54 18.18
C THR A 293 -2.26 16.21 16.75
N GLU A 294 -3.18 15.68 15.95
CA GLU A 294 -2.93 15.41 14.52
C GLU A 294 -2.58 16.69 13.76
N LYS A 295 -3.26 17.79 14.03
CA LYS A 295 -2.92 19.10 13.48
C LYS A 295 -1.48 19.50 13.81
N GLY A 296 -1.06 19.35 15.07
CA GLY A 296 0.32 19.65 15.47
C GLY A 296 1.35 18.74 14.78
N ILE A 297 1.00 17.48 14.50
CA ILE A 297 1.86 16.58 13.72
C ILE A 297 2.01 17.10 12.29
N PHE A 298 0.92 17.54 11.66
CA PHE A 298 0.94 18.13 10.33
C PHE A 298 1.74 19.43 10.28
N ASP A 299 1.57 20.31 11.27
CA ASP A 299 2.35 21.53 11.40
C ASP A 299 3.86 21.21 11.49
N ALA A 300 4.25 20.25 12.33
CA ALA A 300 5.64 19.79 12.44
C ALA A 300 6.19 19.17 11.14
N ILE A 301 5.36 18.45 10.37
CA ILE A 301 5.74 17.90 9.05
C ILE A 301 6.00 19.02 8.04
N LEU A 302 5.18 20.08 8.06
CA LEU A 302 5.31 21.22 7.16
C LEU A 302 6.51 22.12 7.52
N GLU A 303 6.82 22.27 8.80
CA GLU A 303 8.06 22.90 9.27
C GLU A 303 9.28 22.08 8.84
N GLY A 304 9.19 20.76 9.01
CA GLY A 304 10.16 19.77 8.55
C GLY A 304 11.52 19.84 9.25
N GLU A 305 11.55 20.33 10.49
CA GLU A 305 12.72 20.22 11.37
C GLU A 305 12.89 18.78 11.85
N ILE A 306 14.10 18.24 11.73
CA ILE A 306 14.43 16.86 12.12
C ILE A 306 15.47 16.90 13.24
N ASP A 307 15.13 16.31 14.38
CA ASP A 307 16.04 16.19 15.51
C ASP A 307 17.08 15.08 15.27
N PHE A 308 18.35 15.50 15.19
CA PHE A 308 19.54 14.64 15.17
C PHE A 308 20.49 14.91 16.36
N GLU A 309 20.05 15.68 17.35
CA GLU A 309 20.82 16.08 18.53
C GLU A 309 20.45 15.26 19.76
N SER A 310 19.15 14.96 19.95
CA SER A 310 18.70 14.16 21.07
C SER A 310 19.16 12.71 20.97
N GLN A 311 19.42 12.08 22.11
CA GLN A 311 19.73 10.65 22.17
C GLN A 311 18.65 9.81 21.46
N PRO A 312 19.01 8.81 20.64
CA PRO A 312 20.34 8.24 20.47
C PRO A 312 21.20 8.87 19.35
N TRP A 313 20.72 9.90 18.64
CA TRP A 313 21.33 10.38 17.40
C TRP A 313 22.81 10.75 17.45
N PRO A 314 23.34 11.32 18.55
CA PRO A 314 24.78 11.54 18.67
C PRO A 314 25.63 10.28 18.51
N SER A 315 25.07 9.09 18.81
CA SER A 315 25.74 7.79 18.67
C SER A 315 25.53 7.10 17.31
N ILE A 316 24.53 7.55 16.53
CA ILE A 316 24.20 7.00 15.21
C ILE A 316 25.21 7.51 14.18
N SER A 317 25.63 6.64 13.25
CA SER A 317 26.61 6.99 12.23
C SER A 317 26.15 8.13 11.32
N ASP A 318 27.09 8.97 10.89
CA ASP A 318 26.81 10.07 9.96
C ASP A 318 26.28 9.55 8.61
N SER A 319 26.67 8.34 8.21
CA SER A 319 26.17 7.71 6.99
C SER A 319 24.69 7.32 7.10
N ALA A 320 24.21 6.92 8.29
CA ALA A 320 22.79 6.70 8.52
C ALA A 320 22.01 8.02 8.49
N LYS A 321 22.54 9.07 9.16
CA LYS A 321 21.94 10.41 9.19
C LYS A 321 21.83 11.01 7.79
N ASP A 322 22.88 10.89 6.97
CA ASP A 322 22.88 11.33 5.56
C ASP A 322 21.76 10.66 4.77
N LEU A 323 21.57 9.35 4.92
CA LEU A 323 20.48 8.65 4.24
C LEU A 323 19.10 9.17 4.69
N VAL A 324 18.88 9.27 6.00
CA VAL A 324 17.61 9.77 6.57
C VAL A 324 17.31 11.18 6.04
N CYS A 325 18.29 12.07 6.05
CA CYS A 325 18.16 13.44 5.55
C CYS A 325 17.78 13.49 4.06
N ARG A 326 18.40 12.65 3.23
CA ARG A 326 18.08 12.57 1.79
C ARG A 326 16.68 12.00 1.51
N MET A 327 16.22 11.05 2.33
CA MET A 327 14.87 10.49 2.22
C MET A 327 13.80 11.46 2.73
N LEU A 328 14.10 12.24 3.77
CA LEU A 328 13.21 13.25 4.37
C LEU A 328 13.48 14.67 3.83
N THR A 329 14.01 14.78 2.62
CA THR A 329 14.15 16.07 1.93
C THR A 329 12.76 16.61 1.58
N GLN A 330 12.44 17.83 2.05
CA GLN A 330 11.12 18.44 1.86
C GLN A 330 10.76 18.61 0.37
N ASP A 331 11.69 19.11 -0.44
CA ASP A 331 11.47 19.26 -1.89
C ASP A 331 11.45 17.88 -2.58
N PRO A 332 10.29 17.38 -3.05
CA PRO A 332 10.19 16.04 -3.64
C PRO A 332 11.08 15.88 -4.88
N LYS A 333 11.41 16.97 -5.60
CA LYS A 333 12.28 16.89 -6.78
C LYS A 333 13.74 16.68 -6.44
N LYS A 334 14.15 17.00 -5.21
CA LYS A 334 15.51 16.80 -4.69
C LYS A 334 15.61 15.54 -3.83
N ARG A 335 14.47 15.02 -3.37
CA ARG A 335 14.38 13.79 -2.59
C ARG A 335 14.95 12.63 -3.40
N ILE A 336 15.74 11.81 -2.73
CA ILE A 336 16.41 10.66 -3.33
C ILE A 336 15.37 9.64 -3.86
N THR A 337 15.67 8.94 -4.94
CA THR A 337 14.81 7.88 -5.49
C THR A 337 15.06 6.53 -4.82
N SER A 338 14.13 5.56 -4.97
CA SER A 338 14.30 4.21 -4.41
C SER A 338 15.58 3.52 -4.88
N THR A 339 15.95 3.68 -6.15
CA THR A 339 17.22 3.15 -6.70
C THR A 339 18.42 3.77 -5.99
N GLN A 340 18.46 5.09 -5.87
CA GLN A 340 19.56 5.80 -5.22
C GLN A 340 19.63 5.49 -3.71
N VAL A 341 18.49 5.24 -3.06
CA VAL A 341 18.47 4.73 -1.67
C VAL A 341 19.17 3.38 -1.63
N LEU A 342 18.79 2.40 -2.47
CA LEU A 342 19.38 1.06 -2.48
C LEU A 342 20.89 1.05 -2.77
N GLU A 343 21.38 2.03 -3.53
CA GLU A 343 22.80 2.22 -3.83
C GLU A 343 23.58 2.96 -2.72
N HIS A 344 22.88 3.56 -1.76
CA HIS A 344 23.49 4.37 -0.71
C HIS A 344 24.50 3.55 0.11
N PRO A 345 25.70 4.10 0.43
CA PRO A 345 26.77 3.36 1.11
C PRO A 345 26.36 2.69 2.42
N TRP A 346 25.40 3.30 3.14
CA TRP A 346 24.87 2.77 4.39
C TRP A 346 24.02 1.52 4.23
N ILE A 347 23.14 1.46 3.23
CA ILE A 347 22.10 0.44 3.13
C ILE A 347 22.40 -0.67 2.11
N ARG A 348 23.24 -0.38 1.11
CA ARG A 348 23.58 -1.36 0.07
C ARG A 348 24.13 -2.64 0.68
N GLU A 349 24.01 -3.74 -0.05
CA GLU A 349 24.58 -5.02 0.40
C GLU A 349 26.11 -4.88 0.57
N GLY A 350 26.63 -5.33 1.72
CA GLY A 350 28.03 -5.08 2.10
C GLY A 350 28.36 -3.61 2.43
N GLY A 351 27.34 -2.78 2.69
CA GLY A 351 27.49 -1.38 3.08
C GLY A 351 28.13 -1.14 4.45
N ASN A 352 28.34 0.15 4.76
CA ASN A 352 29.08 0.62 5.94
C ASN A 352 28.22 0.76 7.22
N ALA A 353 26.97 0.28 7.23
CA ALA A 353 26.14 0.26 8.44
C ALA A 353 26.85 -0.47 9.60
N SER A 354 26.76 0.13 10.80
CA SER A 354 27.47 -0.35 11.98
C SER A 354 26.84 -1.62 12.57
N ASP A 355 27.69 -2.57 12.99
CA ASP A 355 27.29 -3.75 13.78
C ASP A 355 27.18 -3.47 15.27
N LYS A 356 27.61 -2.27 15.71
CA LYS A 356 27.50 -1.89 17.12
C LYS A 356 26.02 -1.94 17.54
N PRO A 357 25.70 -2.56 18.69
CA PRO A 357 24.37 -2.52 19.23
C PRO A 357 23.91 -1.07 19.36
N LEU A 358 22.69 -0.79 18.90
CA LEU A 358 21.99 0.45 19.23
C LEU A 358 21.70 0.46 20.73
N ASP A 359 21.56 1.67 21.28
CA ASP A 359 21.21 1.83 22.68
C ASP A 359 19.93 1.04 23.02
N SER A 360 19.96 0.29 24.12
CA SER A 360 18.80 -0.41 24.67
C SER A 360 17.56 0.48 24.82
N ALA A 361 17.75 1.79 25.02
CA ALA A 361 16.69 2.80 25.04
C ALA A 361 15.90 2.83 23.72
N VAL A 362 16.53 2.59 22.57
CA VAL A 362 15.87 2.52 21.26
C VAL A 362 14.84 1.40 21.25
N LEU A 363 15.23 0.20 21.70
CA LEU A 363 14.31 -0.93 21.79
C LEU A 363 13.18 -0.67 22.80
N SER A 364 13.46 0.03 23.90
CA SER A 364 12.43 0.42 24.87
C SER A 364 11.43 1.41 24.26
N ARG A 365 11.90 2.42 23.53
CA ARG A 365 11.06 3.41 22.84
C ARG A 365 10.24 2.77 21.72
N MET A 366 10.83 1.86 20.94
CA MET A 366 10.08 1.07 19.95
C MET A 366 8.97 0.23 20.58
N LYS A 367 9.24 -0.43 21.72
CA LYS A 367 8.23 -1.16 22.48
C LYS A 367 7.09 -0.24 22.91
N GLN A 368 7.41 0.95 23.41
CA GLN A 368 6.42 1.94 23.83
C GLN A 368 5.60 2.46 22.66
N PHE A 369 6.24 2.86 21.56
CA PHE A 369 5.59 3.30 20.32
C PHE A 369 4.60 2.24 19.81
N ARG A 370 5.06 0.98 19.73
CA ARG A 370 4.21 -0.16 19.33
C ARG A 370 3.04 -0.38 20.30
N ARG A 371 3.28 -0.34 21.61
CA ARG A 371 2.22 -0.49 22.63
C ARG A 371 1.17 0.60 22.50
N MET A 372 1.61 1.85 22.32
CA MET A 372 0.72 3.00 22.20
C MET A 372 -0.13 2.92 20.93
N ASN A 373 0.46 2.55 19.79
CA ASN A 373 -0.29 2.33 18.55
C ASN A 373 -1.32 1.21 18.71
N LYS A 374 -0.94 0.09 19.34
CA LYS A 374 -1.85 -1.03 19.59
C LYS A 374 -2.97 -0.65 20.56
N LEU A 375 -2.68 0.11 21.61
CA LEU A 375 -3.67 0.62 22.55
C LEU A 375 -4.64 1.59 21.86
N LYS A 376 -4.13 2.53 21.06
CA LYS A 376 -4.95 3.47 20.27
C LYS A 376 -5.92 2.70 19.37
N GLN A 377 -5.45 1.66 18.68
CA GLN A 377 -6.31 0.82 17.84
C GLN A 377 -7.37 0.06 18.64
N LEU A 378 -7.01 -0.49 19.80
CA LEU A 378 -7.96 -1.19 20.68
C LEU A 378 -8.98 -0.23 21.29
N ALA A 379 -8.57 0.97 21.70
CA ALA A 379 -9.46 1.99 22.24
C ALA A 379 -10.46 2.47 21.18
N LEU A 380 -9.99 2.77 19.97
CA LEU A 380 -10.86 3.10 18.83
C LEU A 380 -11.87 1.97 18.54
N LYS A 381 -11.44 0.71 18.65
CA LYS A 381 -12.32 -0.45 18.50
C LYS A 381 -13.40 -0.50 19.58
N VAL A 382 -13.03 -0.35 20.85
CA VAL A 382 -13.97 -0.36 21.99
C VAL A 382 -14.96 0.80 21.88
N ILE A 383 -14.48 2.00 21.51
CA ILE A 383 -15.33 3.17 21.29
C ILE A 383 -16.31 2.92 20.14
N ALA A 384 -15.84 2.36 19.02
CA ALA A 384 -16.70 2.03 17.88
C ALA A 384 -17.73 0.92 18.18
N GLU A 385 -17.39 -0.05 19.03
CA GLU A 385 -18.27 -1.16 19.44
C GLU A 385 -19.27 -0.75 20.53
N ASN A 386 -18.98 0.31 21.29
CA ASN A 386 -19.86 0.86 22.33
C ASN A 386 -20.78 2.00 21.83
N LEU A 387 -20.77 2.31 20.54
CA LEU A 387 -21.76 3.21 19.93
C LEU A 387 -23.14 2.55 20.02
N SER A 388 -24.13 3.24 20.61
CA SER A 388 -25.48 2.70 20.65
C SER A 388 -26.11 2.69 19.26
N THR A 389 -26.98 1.73 18.98
CA THR A 389 -27.74 1.65 17.72
C THR A 389 -28.55 2.92 17.47
N GLU A 390 -28.99 3.58 18.54
CA GLU A 390 -29.77 4.81 18.53
C GLU A 390 -28.91 6.03 18.13
N GLU A 391 -27.65 6.07 18.54
CA GLU A 391 -26.72 7.15 18.19
C GLU A 391 -26.27 7.06 16.73
N ILE A 392 -25.98 5.84 16.24
CA ILE A 392 -25.68 5.59 14.82
C ILE A 392 -26.90 5.94 13.96
N GLN A 393 -28.10 5.59 14.42
CA GLN A 393 -29.35 5.91 13.73
C GLN A 393 -29.66 7.41 13.76
N GLY A 394 -29.38 8.09 14.87
CA GLY A 394 -29.58 9.54 15.04
C GLY A 394 -28.65 10.35 14.15
N LEU A 395 -27.37 9.97 14.04
CA LEU A 395 -26.43 10.64 13.14
C LEU A 395 -26.78 10.42 11.66
N LYS A 396 -27.28 9.22 11.30
CA LYS A 396 -27.82 8.95 9.96
C LYS A 396 -29.05 9.79 9.64
N GLN A 397 -29.97 9.93 10.59
CA GLN A 397 -31.14 10.79 10.43
C GLN A 397 -30.74 12.26 10.31
N MET A 398 -29.77 12.72 11.10
CA MET A 398 -29.29 14.09 11.04
C MET A 398 -28.64 14.42 9.70
N PHE A 399 -27.81 13.52 9.18
CA PHE A 399 -27.23 13.65 7.84
C PHE A 399 -28.32 13.71 6.76
N ALA A 400 -29.26 12.76 6.76
CA ALA A 400 -30.34 12.70 5.78
C ALA A 400 -31.32 13.89 5.85
N ASN A 401 -31.42 14.57 6.99
CA ASN A 401 -32.23 15.77 7.14
C ASN A 401 -31.54 17.03 6.56
N ILE A 402 -30.21 17.02 6.50
CA ILE A 402 -29.39 18.14 6.00
C ILE A 402 -29.13 17.97 4.50
N ASP A 403 -28.84 16.74 4.04
CA ASP A 403 -28.73 16.34 2.64
C ASP A 403 -30.13 16.29 1.99
N THR A 404 -30.63 17.46 1.58
CA THR A 404 -32.02 17.60 1.14
C THR A 404 -32.27 17.05 -0.25
N ASP A 405 -31.24 16.96 -1.09
CA ASP A 405 -31.31 16.41 -2.43
C ASP A 405 -30.96 14.91 -2.50
N ASN A 406 -30.55 14.30 -1.37
CA ASN A 406 -30.07 12.93 -1.26
C ASN A 406 -28.87 12.64 -2.17
N SER A 407 -28.02 13.63 -2.40
CA SER A 407 -26.78 13.49 -3.17
C SER A 407 -25.74 12.64 -2.45
N GLY A 408 -25.89 12.44 -1.13
CA GLY A 408 -24.93 11.73 -0.29
C GLY A 408 -23.77 12.60 0.18
N THR A 409 -23.87 13.91 -0.04
CA THR A 409 -22.91 14.97 0.32
C THR A 409 -23.70 16.21 0.75
N ILE A 410 -23.19 16.95 1.74
CA ILE A 410 -23.82 18.17 2.22
C ILE A 410 -23.08 19.36 1.62
N THR A 411 -23.75 20.16 0.81
CA THR A 411 -23.20 21.42 0.29
C THR A 411 -23.23 22.53 1.36
N TYR A 412 -22.53 23.65 1.12
CA TYR A 412 -22.57 24.82 2.01
C TYR A 412 -24.02 25.31 2.25
N ASP A 413 -24.81 25.39 1.19
CA ASP A 413 -26.20 25.86 1.26
C ASP A 413 -27.10 24.87 2.02
N GLU A 414 -26.86 23.57 1.86
CA GLU A 414 -27.56 22.52 2.61
C GLU A 414 -27.15 22.50 4.08
N LEU A 415 -25.87 22.65 4.39
CA LEU A 415 -25.38 22.77 5.76
C LEU A 415 -26.00 23.97 6.46
N LYS A 416 -25.97 25.13 5.81
CA LYS A 416 -26.55 26.39 6.30
C LYS A 416 -28.06 26.24 6.55
N THR A 417 -28.77 25.71 5.57
CA THR A 417 -30.23 25.54 5.64
C THR A 417 -30.63 24.49 6.67
N GLY A 418 -29.90 23.38 6.72
CA GLY A 418 -30.10 22.28 7.68
C GLY A 418 -29.86 22.74 9.12
N LEU A 419 -28.79 23.47 9.39
CA LEU A 419 -28.49 24.00 10.73
C LEU A 419 -29.50 25.08 11.17
N ALA A 420 -29.97 25.93 10.25
CA ALA A 420 -31.02 26.90 10.55
C ALA A 420 -32.36 26.22 10.89
N ARG A 421 -32.72 25.13 10.18
CA ARG A 421 -33.92 24.32 10.49
C ARG A 421 -33.84 23.62 11.84
N LEU A 422 -32.63 23.24 12.27
CA LEU A 422 -32.36 22.66 13.58
C LEU A 422 -32.27 23.72 14.70
N GLY A 423 -32.59 24.99 14.40
CA GLY A 423 -32.71 26.06 15.39
C GLY A 423 -31.41 26.80 15.71
N SER A 424 -30.35 26.56 14.94
CA SER A 424 -29.06 27.24 15.12
C SER A 424 -29.07 28.65 14.52
N LYS A 425 -28.44 29.61 15.18
CA LYS A 425 -28.31 31.02 14.72
C LYS A 425 -26.86 31.34 14.32
N LEU A 426 -26.21 30.43 13.59
CA LEU A 426 -24.85 30.65 13.12
C LEU A 426 -24.82 31.69 12.00
N THR A 427 -23.80 32.55 12.03
CA THR A 427 -23.46 33.50 10.98
C THR A 427 -22.87 32.77 9.77
N GLU A 428 -22.91 33.39 8.57
CA GLU A 428 -22.29 32.84 7.35
C GLU A 428 -20.82 32.46 7.60
N THR A 429 -20.08 33.32 8.29
CA THR A 429 -18.68 33.10 8.66
C THR A 429 -18.46 31.85 9.52
N GLU A 430 -19.40 31.53 10.42
CA GLU A 430 -19.31 30.34 11.27
C GLU A 430 -19.69 29.07 10.51
N VAL A 431 -20.65 29.15 9.57
CA VAL A 431 -20.97 28.02 8.68
C VAL A 431 -19.81 27.74 7.71
N GLN A 432 -19.17 28.79 7.19
CA GLN A 432 -17.98 28.68 6.35
C GLN A 432 -16.84 27.98 7.09
N GLN A 433 -16.57 28.36 8.34
CA GLN A 433 -15.56 27.71 9.19
C GLN A 433 -15.91 26.25 9.51
N LEU A 434 -17.19 25.94 9.71
CA LEU A 434 -17.64 24.55 9.90
C LEU A 434 -17.45 23.71 8.63
N MET A 435 -17.73 24.31 7.48
CA MET A 435 -17.49 23.70 6.18
C MET A 435 -16.01 23.40 5.99
N GLU A 436 -15.15 24.40 6.17
CA GLU A 436 -13.69 24.26 6.06
C GLU A 436 -13.09 23.25 7.04
N ALA A 437 -13.69 23.10 8.23
CA ALA A 437 -13.24 22.14 9.24
C ALA A 437 -13.72 20.69 8.97
N ALA A 438 -14.84 20.52 8.27
CA ALA A 438 -15.46 19.22 8.02
C ALA A 438 -15.15 18.65 6.64
N ASP A 439 -14.94 19.51 5.65
CA ASP A 439 -14.54 19.19 4.28
C ASP A 439 -13.04 18.88 4.24
N VAL A 440 -12.69 17.69 4.76
CA VAL A 440 -11.30 17.23 4.91
C VAL A 440 -10.65 17.04 3.55
N ASP A 441 -11.42 16.60 2.55
CA ASP A 441 -10.98 16.42 1.18
C ASP A 441 -11.10 17.69 0.31
N GLY A 442 -11.58 18.81 0.88
CA GLY A 442 -11.62 20.16 0.30
C GLY A 442 -12.36 20.25 -1.02
N ASN A 443 -13.35 19.37 -1.24
CA ASN A 443 -14.11 19.30 -2.49
C ASN A 443 -15.29 20.30 -2.54
N GLY A 444 -15.50 21.07 -1.46
CA GLY A 444 -16.58 22.05 -1.32
C GLY A 444 -17.89 21.46 -0.80
N THR A 445 -17.90 20.20 -0.38
CA THR A 445 -19.05 19.45 0.17
C THR A 445 -18.59 18.56 1.31
N ILE A 446 -19.50 18.17 2.21
CA ILE A 446 -19.21 17.29 3.35
C ILE A 446 -19.89 15.96 3.11
N ASP A 447 -19.13 14.91 2.84
CA ASP A 447 -19.70 13.58 2.63
C ASP A 447 -20.17 12.93 3.95
N TYR A 448 -20.87 11.79 3.88
CA TYR A 448 -21.34 11.11 5.10
C TYR A 448 -20.22 10.76 6.09
N ILE A 449 -19.05 10.35 5.61
CA ILE A 449 -17.91 10.00 6.46
C ILE A 449 -17.28 11.26 7.03
N GLU A 450 -17.16 12.33 6.26
CA GLU A 450 -16.69 13.64 6.72
C GLU A 450 -17.66 14.27 7.71
N PHE A 451 -18.96 14.16 7.49
CA PHE A 451 -19.99 14.61 8.41
C PHE A 451 -19.92 13.82 9.71
N ILE A 452 -19.83 12.50 9.64
CA ILE A 452 -19.67 11.66 10.82
C ILE A 452 -18.32 11.94 11.49
N THR A 453 -17.25 12.14 10.75
CA THR A 453 -15.92 12.42 11.31
C THR A 453 -15.88 13.78 11.98
N ALA A 454 -16.42 14.82 11.36
CA ALA A 454 -16.50 16.18 11.89
C ALA A 454 -17.49 16.28 13.06
N THR A 455 -18.66 15.64 12.95
CA THR A 455 -19.63 15.59 14.05
C THR A 455 -19.12 14.70 15.19
N MET A 456 -18.45 13.57 14.93
CA MET A 456 -17.83 12.73 15.97
C MET A 456 -16.59 13.38 16.59
N HIS A 457 -15.74 14.06 15.80
CA HIS A 457 -14.61 14.84 16.32
C HIS A 457 -15.11 15.93 17.27
N ARG A 458 -16.19 16.62 16.90
CA ARG A 458 -16.77 17.73 17.67
C ARG A 458 -17.70 17.27 18.81
N HIS A 459 -18.32 16.08 18.73
CA HIS A 459 -19.17 15.54 19.80
C HIS A 459 -18.48 14.62 20.81
N ARG A 460 -17.31 14.03 20.51
CA ARG A 460 -16.80 12.91 21.33
C ARG A 460 -15.30 12.87 21.65
N LEU A 461 -14.42 13.61 20.96
CA LEU A 461 -13.00 13.60 21.36
C LEU A 461 -12.70 14.42 22.64
N GLU A 462 -13.68 15.18 23.13
CA GLU A 462 -13.59 15.95 24.38
C GLU A 462 -14.53 15.44 25.49
N ARG A 463 -15.22 14.30 25.29
CA ARG A 463 -16.02 13.70 26.36
C ARG A 463 -15.20 12.66 27.09
N ASP A 464 -14.65 13.08 28.23
CA ASP A 464 -13.97 12.22 29.22
C ASP A 464 -14.69 10.90 29.45
N GLU A 465 -16.03 10.84 29.36
CA GLU A 465 -16.82 9.63 29.58
C GLU A 465 -16.55 8.47 28.60
N ASP A 466 -16.32 8.70 27.31
CA ASP A 466 -16.13 7.60 26.34
C ASP A 466 -14.68 7.12 26.34
N LEU A 467 -13.73 8.02 26.56
CA LEU A 467 -12.35 7.68 26.90
C LEU A 467 -12.30 6.94 28.24
N TYR A 468 -13.11 7.34 29.22
CA TYR A 468 -13.24 6.70 30.53
C TYR A 468 -13.88 5.32 30.42
N LYS A 469 -14.91 5.12 29.59
CA LYS A 469 -15.47 3.77 29.33
C LYS A 469 -14.45 2.87 28.62
N ALA A 470 -13.71 3.40 27.65
CA ALA A 470 -12.62 2.66 27.02
C ALA A 470 -11.52 2.34 28.05
N PHE A 471 -11.18 3.28 28.93
CA PHE A 471 -10.24 3.09 30.02
C PHE A 471 -10.71 2.02 31.01
N GLN A 472 -11.95 2.09 31.50
CA GLN A 472 -12.60 1.10 32.37
C GLN A 472 -12.68 -0.29 31.73
N HIS A 473 -12.82 -0.38 30.40
CA HIS A 473 -12.76 -1.66 29.70
C HIS A 473 -11.40 -2.34 29.84
N PHE A 474 -10.31 -1.56 29.90
CA PHE A 474 -8.95 -2.07 30.06
C PHE A 474 -8.52 -2.18 31.53
N ASP A 475 -8.94 -1.27 32.39
CA ASP A 475 -8.66 -1.22 33.84
C ASP A 475 -9.55 -2.21 34.62
N LYS A 476 -9.30 -3.51 34.43
CA LYS A 476 -10.11 -4.58 35.03
C LYS A 476 -9.95 -4.69 36.55
N ASP A 477 -8.82 -4.26 37.07
CA ASP A 477 -8.49 -4.27 38.49
C ASP A 477 -8.78 -2.93 39.20
N ASN A 478 -9.27 -1.92 38.47
CA ASN A 478 -9.57 -0.58 38.97
C ASN A 478 -8.36 0.08 39.64
N SER A 479 -7.17 -0.12 39.09
CA SER A 479 -5.94 0.50 39.63
C SER A 479 -5.87 2.01 39.38
N GLY A 480 -6.70 2.52 38.45
CA GLY A 480 -6.40 3.77 37.76
C GLY A 480 -5.14 3.64 36.91
#